data_AF-A0A2T0Q4U9-F1
#
_entry.id   AF-A0A2T0Q4U9-F1
#
_cell.length_a   1.000
_cell.length_b   1.000
_cell.length_c   1.000
_cell.angle_alpha   90.00
_cell.angle_beta   90.00
_cell.angle_gamma   90.00
#
_symmetry.space_group_name_H-M   'P 1'
#
loop_
_entity.id
_entity.type
_entity.pdbx_description
1 polymer ?
#
loop_
_entity_poly.entity_id
_entity_poly.type
_entity_poly.pdbx_seq_one_letter_code
_entity_poly.pdbx_strand_id
1 'polypeptide(L)'
;MSEETRTGTAAPSVGGGSATSSTCNFPGCSRPTARAAGPGRPPEYCDLPEHTRWRAWRERQRLSQAGADAQGSASPEAAGADGAPYAPVTAARLSADRLLGEFREQARRLEATLGGAVRELSALADPAAAETQVRAAQADADRRVAEARAAAVESDRLRREAERERDDAAAAAADAGSTAEEAERLAADAFAEREAAREALAAAEAERDQALKERVAALAERDEAVREADRLVAAAREDADRRVAAAQDGERTARREAAEELRRVRAGAAAELEEARDAFAARIAAERAEREQAIVRAERAEVAAERAERELAEARTGLRDTRAELAEARRASAEELVALRADLARQHDSARDALAAAVAAERDTAAARLAALDEARAQTLARAERAERQLDQLLAEVDRLRAGPRTAERDTPPPA
;
A
#
# COMPACT_ATOMS: atom_id res chain seq x y z
N MET A 1 35.92 -24.91 44.67
CA MET A 1 37.26 -24.44 44.28
C MET A 1 37.25 -22.95 44.56
N SER A 2 37.69 -22.57 45.76
CA SER A 2 39.09 -22.18 46.06
C SER A 2 39.20 -20.66 45.86
N GLU A 3 39.48 -19.87 46.89
CA GLU A 3 40.79 -19.76 47.57
C GLU A 3 41.87 -19.24 46.60
N GLU A 4 42.71 -18.26 46.97
CA GLU A 4 43.20 -18.00 48.33
C GLU A 4 43.40 -16.50 48.62
N THR A 5 43.33 -16.11 49.90
CA THR A 5 43.85 -14.83 50.38
C THR A 5 45.37 -14.88 50.52
N ARG A 6 46.07 -13.75 50.34
CA ARG A 6 47.35 -13.55 51.03
C ARG A 6 47.74 -12.09 51.24
N THR A 7 48.17 -11.80 52.47
CA THR A 7 48.83 -10.56 52.89
C THR A 7 50.35 -10.68 52.69
N GLY A 8 51.09 -9.57 52.74
CA GLY A 8 52.55 -9.60 52.57
C GLY A 8 53.25 -8.32 52.99
N THR A 9 53.62 -8.22 54.26
CA THR A 9 54.50 -7.14 54.79
C THR A 9 55.93 -7.64 54.89
N ALA A 10 56.89 -6.93 54.29
CA ALA A 10 58.32 -7.09 54.57
C ALA A 10 59.08 -5.79 54.27
N ALA A 11 60.17 -5.54 54.98
CA ALA A 11 61.03 -4.36 54.81
C ALA A 11 62.51 -4.76 54.64
N PRO A 12 63.34 -3.95 53.98
CA PRO A 12 64.78 -4.14 53.95
C PRO A 12 65.47 -3.49 55.17
N SER A 13 66.29 -4.30 55.83
CA SER A 13 67.19 -3.97 56.94
C SER A 13 68.03 -2.69 56.76
N VAL A 14 68.22 -1.91 57.83
CA VAL A 14 69.20 -0.81 57.89
C VAL A 14 70.60 -1.37 58.17
N GLY A 15 71.57 -1.04 57.31
CA GLY A 15 72.98 -1.43 57.49
C GLY A 15 73.63 -0.77 58.70
N GLY A 16 74.25 -1.58 59.57
CA GLY A 16 74.88 -1.12 60.81
C GLY A 16 76.26 -0.48 60.60
N GLY A 17 76.33 0.85 60.67
CA GLY A 17 77.60 1.58 60.78
C GLY A 17 78.06 1.75 62.24
N SER A 18 79.19 1.13 62.60
CA SER A 18 79.85 1.32 63.89
C SER A 18 80.31 2.78 64.06
N ALA A 19 79.71 3.50 65.02
CA ALA A 19 80.11 4.86 65.36
C ALA A 19 80.84 4.91 66.70
N THR A 20 82.01 5.53 66.71
CA THR A 20 82.83 5.75 67.91
C THR A 20 82.15 6.74 68.86
N SER A 21 81.93 6.34 70.12
CA SER A 21 81.50 7.24 71.17
C SER A 21 82.67 8.10 71.65
N SER A 22 82.72 9.37 71.24
CA SER A 22 83.67 10.35 71.76
C SER A 22 83.35 10.74 73.22
N THR A 23 84.39 10.95 74.02
CA THR A 23 84.29 11.39 75.42
C THR A 23 84.34 12.92 75.51
N CYS A 24 83.61 13.51 76.46
CA CYS A 24 83.54 14.95 76.69
C CYS A 24 84.93 15.59 76.96
N ASN A 25 85.27 16.66 76.22
CA ASN A 25 86.54 17.39 76.35
C ASN A 25 86.58 18.41 77.53
N PHE A 26 85.93 18.07 78.64
CA PHE A 26 85.92 18.85 79.87
C PHE A 26 86.84 18.19 80.92
N PRO A 27 87.75 18.93 81.59
CA PRO A 27 88.68 18.36 82.58
C PRO A 27 87.96 17.54 83.66
N GLY A 28 88.37 16.27 83.82
CA GLY A 28 87.77 15.36 84.80
C GLY A 28 86.41 14.76 84.42
N CYS A 29 85.87 15.01 83.23
CA CYS A 29 84.63 14.39 82.76
C CYS A 29 84.90 13.18 81.85
N SER A 30 84.27 12.04 82.18
CA SER A 30 84.32 10.79 81.40
C SER A 30 83.01 10.44 80.69
N ARG A 31 82.03 11.36 80.63
CA ARG A 31 80.74 11.12 79.95
C ARG A 31 80.91 11.13 78.42
N PRO A 32 80.17 10.29 77.68
CA PRO A 32 80.12 10.37 76.22
C PRO A 32 79.43 11.66 75.76
N THR A 33 79.79 12.14 74.57
CA THR A 33 79.13 13.25 73.88
C THR A 33 77.89 12.77 73.13
N ALA A 34 76.86 13.60 72.98
CA ALA A 34 75.68 13.24 72.20
C ALA A 34 76.01 12.91 70.73
N ARG A 35 75.29 11.95 70.15
CA ARG A 35 75.48 11.51 68.76
C ARG A 35 74.76 12.49 67.83
N ALA A 36 75.51 13.23 67.01
CA ALA A 36 74.94 14.13 66.01
C ALA A 36 74.08 13.35 65.01
N ALA A 37 72.84 13.81 64.79
CA ALA A 37 71.82 13.13 63.98
C ALA A 37 71.71 13.67 62.54
N GLY A 38 72.73 14.39 62.06
CA GLY A 38 72.75 15.00 60.73
C GLY A 38 74.19 15.31 60.26
N PRO A 39 74.37 15.73 59.00
CA PRO A 39 75.68 16.01 58.41
C PRO A 39 76.33 17.24 59.08
N GLY A 40 77.24 17.00 60.02
CA GLY A 40 77.95 18.02 60.76
C GLY A 40 79.01 17.44 61.70
N ARG A 41 79.91 18.30 62.18
CA ARG A 41 80.97 17.89 63.11
C ARG A 41 80.36 17.50 64.48
N PRO A 42 80.70 16.33 65.07
CA PRO A 42 80.17 15.93 66.36
C PRO A 42 80.45 16.94 67.49
N PRO A 43 79.56 17.05 68.50
CA PRO A 43 79.77 17.95 69.64
C PRO A 43 80.93 17.47 70.51
N GLU A 44 81.79 18.40 70.94
CA GLU A 44 82.99 18.09 71.76
C GLU A 44 82.68 17.88 73.26
N TYR A 45 81.44 18.11 73.68
CA TYR A 45 81.01 18.10 75.08
C TYR A 45 79.68 17.35 75.24
N CYS A 46 79.44 16.82 76.43
CA CYS A 46 78.17 16.16 76.79
C CYS A 46 77.11 17.17 77.24
N ASP A 47 75.85 16.74 77.31
CA ASP A 47 74.64 17.56 77.51
C ASP A 47 74.47 18.19 78.91
N LEU A 48 75.56 18.35 79.67
CA LEU A 48 75.59 19.12 80.91
C LEU A 48 75.80 20.61 80.58
N PRO A 49 74.94 21.54 81.05
CA PRO A 49 75.07 22.97 80.73
C PRO A 49 76.36 23.60 81.29
N GLU A 50 76.99 22.96 82.26
CA GLU A 50 78.29 23.32 82.82
C GLU A 50 79.48 22.97 81.90
N HIS A 51 79.32 22.02 80.98
CA HIS A 51 80.40 21.52 80.12
C HIS A 51 80.44 22.25 78.78
N THR A 52 80.81 23.53 78.82
CA THR A 52 81.01 24.37 77.64
C THR A 52 82.49 24.66 77.38
N ARG A 53 82.87 24.90 76.12
CA ARG A 53 84.25 25.22 75.70
C ARG A 53 84.91 26.32 76.54
N TRP A 54 84.16 27.35 76.91
CA TRP A 54 84.65 28.48 77.73
C TRP A 54 84.90 28.08 79.19
N ARG A 55 84.00 27.31 79.82
CA ARG A 55 84.22 26.78 81.18
C ARG A 55 85.38 25.76 81.20
N ALA A 56 85.49 24.90 80.19
CA ALA A 56 86.59 23.94 80.04
C ALA A 56 87.96 24.62 79.83
N TRP A 57 88.00 25.80 79.19
CA TRP A 57 89.21 26.62 79.10
C TRP A 57 89.56 27.27 80.44
N ARG A 58 88.59 27.90 81.12
CA ARG A 58 88.78 28.54 82.43
C ARG A 58 89.27 27.54 83.49
N GLU A 59 88.75 26.31 83.49
CA GLU A 59 89.19 25.27 84.42
C GLU A 59 90.60 24.74 84.10
N ARG A 60 90.97 24.61 82.81
CA ARG A 60 92.37 24.33 82.43
C ARG A 60 93.33 25.44 82.86
N GLN A 61 92.91 26.70 82.81
CA GLN A 61 93.74 27.81 83.30
C GLN A 61 93.89 27.79 84.83
N ARG A 62 92.83 27.45 85.58
CA ARG A 62 92.88 27.24 87.04
C ARG A 62 93.87 26.14 87.43
N LEU A 63 93.82 25.00 86.72
CA LEU A 63 94.76 23.89 86.92
C LEU A 63 96.20 24.26 86.53
N SER A 64 96.39 25.04 85.46
CA SER A 64 97.72 25.51 85.05
C SER A 64 98.35 26.50 86.03
N GLN A 65 97.53 27.30 86.73
CA GLN A 65 98.02 28.18 87.79
C GLN A 65 98.37 27.38 89.05
N ALA A 66 97.49 26.48 89.48
CA ALA A 66 97.75 25.57 90.60
C ALA A 66 98.97 24.63 90.41
N GLY A 67 99.39 24.40 89.16
CA GLY A 67 100.63 23.68 88.83
C GLY A 67 101.89 24.55 88.77
N ALA A 68 101.77 25.87 88.60
CA ALA A 68 102.90 26.78 88.48
C ALA A 68 103.50 27.15 89.86
N ASP A 69 102.67 27.26 90.89
CA ASP A 69 103.10 27.62 92.26
C ASP A 69 103.85 26.48 93.00
N ALA A 70 104.24 25.41 92.31
CA ALA A 70 104.75 24.16 92.89
C ALA A 70 106.20 23.77 92.51
N GLN A 71 106.91 24.57 91.69
CA GLN A 71 108.29 24.25 91.25
C GLN A 71 109.08 25.49 90.79
N GLY A 72 110.23 25.78 91.44
CA GLY A 72 111.28 26.65 90.91
C GLY A 72 111.96 27.58 91.92
N SER A 73 113.15 27.22 92.42
CA SER A 73 114.01 28.09 93.24
C SER A 73 115.50 27.65 93.20
N ALA A 74 116.42 28.57 93.55
CA ALA A 74 117.89 28.42 93.68
C ALA A 74 118.69 28.26 92.35
N SER A 75 119.95 28.73 92.17
CA SER A 75 120.88 29.71 92.83
C SER A 75 122.19 29.82 91.98
N PRO A 76 123.33 30.47 92.37
CA PRO A 76 123.68 31.39 93.48
C PRO A 76 124.10 32.78 92.92
N GLU A 77 125.12 33.61 93.28
CA GLU A 77 126.23 33.77 94.28
C GLU A 77 126.64 35.31 94.24
N ALA A 78 127.60 35.97 94.93
CA ALA A 78 128.67 35.71 95.91
C ALA A 78 128.99 37.02 96.74
N ALA A 79 130.08 37.07 97.52
CA ALA A 79 130.53 38.24 98.35
C ALA A 79 132.08 38.22 98.58
N GLY A 80 132.78 39.23 99.15
CA GLY A 80 132.47 40.58 99.69
C GLY A 80 133.60 41.12 100.62
N ALA A 81 133.41 42.30 101.26
CA ALA A 81 134.15 42.82 102.45
C ALA A 81 135.67 43.23 102.30
N ASP A 82 136.36 43.97 103.21
CA ASP A 82 136.02 45.08 104.14
C ASP A 82 137.31 45.84 104.62
N GLY A 83 137.18 46.82 105.54
CA GLY A 83 138.24 47.75 106.00
C GLY A 83 139.00 47.44 107.34
N ALA A 84 139.85 48.40 107.74
CA ALA A 84 140.81 48.37 108.88
C ALA A 84 140.26 49.11 110.14
N PRO A 85 141.02 49.49 111.23
CA PRO A 85 142.47 49.36 111.54
C PRO A 85 142.86 49.03 113.02
N TYR A 86 144.18 48.90 113.32
CA TYR A 86 144.93 49.70 114.34
C TYR A 86 146.40 49.22 114.55
N ALA A 87 147.39 50.13 114.39
CA ALA A 87 148.74 50.22 115.03
C ALA A 87 149.72 49.01 115.19
N PRO A 88 151.06 49.21 115.34
CA PRO A 88 151.93 50.29 114.84
C PRO A 88 153.29 49.82 114.20
N VAL A 89 153.96 50.70 113.46
CA VAL A 89 155.37 50.70 112.95
C VAL A 89 155.93 49.46 112.19
N THR A 90 155.27 48.30 112.08
CA THR A 90 155.67 47.24 111.11
C THR A 90 154.92 47.32 109.77
N ALA A 91 153.78 48.02 109.75
CA ALA A 91 152.86 48.06 108.60
C ALA A 91 153.46 48.66 107.32
N ALA A 92 154.48 49.53 107.42
CA ALA A 92 155.04 50.23 106.26
C ALA A 92 155.73 49.31 105.22
N ARG A 93 156.37 48.22 105.65
CA ARG A 93 156.94 47.22 104.74
C ARG A 93 155.87 46.26 104.20
N LEU A 94 155.03 45.72 105.09
CA LEU A 94 153.94 44.81 104.72
C LEU A 94 152.95 45.45 103.73
N SER A 95 152.68 46.75 103.82
CA SER A 95 151.82 47.44 102.84
C SER A 95 152.49 47.61 101.47
N ALA A 96 153.82 47.73 101.40
CA ALA A 96 154.55 47.78 100.13
C ALA A 96 154.57 46.41 99.42
N ASP A 97 154.83 45.32 100.17
CA ASP A 97 154.73 43.96 99.64
C ASP A 97 153.29 43.58 99.25
N ARG A 98 152.28 44.04 100.01
CA ARG A 98 150.86 43.88 99.64
C ARG A 98 150.53 44.63 98.36
N LEU A 99 150.96 45.89 98.20
CA LEU A 99 150.75 46.65 96.96
C LEU A 99 151.46 46.01 95.76
N LEU A 100 152.66 45.43 95.95
CA LEU A 100 153.35 44.64 94.91
C LEU A 100 152.62 43.32 94.61
N GLY A 101 151.97 42.70 95.60
CA GLY A 101 151.07 41.56 95.40
C GLY A 101 149.83 41.93 94.60
N GLU A 102 149.14 42.99 94.99
CA GLU A 102 147.94 43.52 94.33
C GLU A 102 148.23 43.97 92.90
N PHE A 103 149.37 44.62 92.64
CA PHE A 103 149.78 45.00 91.29
C PHE A 103 150.13 43.78 90.41
N ARG A 104 150.70 42.71 90.98
CA ARG A 104 150.92 41.44 90.28
C ARG A 104 149.62 40.69 90.00
N GLU A 105 148.68 40.73 90.93
CA GLU A 105 147.35 40.13 90.80
C GLU A 105 146.51 40.86 89.74
N GLN A 106 146.56 42.20 89.74
CA GLN A 106 145.97 43.04 88.69
C GLN A 106 146.67 42.84 87.34
N ALA A 107 148.00 42.71 87.29
CA ALA A 107 148.73 42.40 86.06
C ALA A 107 148.31 41.03 85.48
N ARG A 108 148.24 39.97 86.31
CA ARG A 108 147.71 38.66 85.89
C ARG A 108 146.26 38.73 85.43
N ARG A 109 145.41 39.50 86.12
CA ARG A 109 144.01 39.66 85.73
C ARG A 109 143.88 40.41 84.41
N LEU A 110 144.70 41.44 84.19
CA LEU A 110 144.80 42.15 82.91
C LEU A 110 145.34 41.24 81.80
N GLU A 111 146.35 40.42 82.09
CA GLU A 111 146.93 39.42 81.18
C GLU A 111 145.91 38.31 80.84
N ALA A 112 145.08 37.89 81.79
CA ALA A 112 143.99 36.94 81.58
C ALA A 112 142.85 37.56 80.74
N THR A 113 142.48 38.82 80.99
CA THR A 113 141.48 39.57 80.21
C THR A 113 141.98 39.89 78.80
N LEU A 114 143.22 40.34 78.65
CA LEU A 114 143.86 40.55 77.34
C LEU A 114 144.04 39.22 76.61
N GLY A 115 144.41 38.14 77.29
CA GLY A 115 144.44 36.80 76.71
C GLY A 115 143.05 36.29 76.31
N GLY A 116 142.00 36.68 77.03
CA GLY A 116 140.60 36.45 76.66
C GLY A 116 140.21 37.21 75.39
N ALA A 117 140.39 38.54 75.41
CA ALA A 117 140.11 39.41 74.27
C ALA A 117 140.97 39.05 73.04
N VAL A 118 142.22 38.61 73.21
CA VAL A 118 143.06 38.09 72.11
C VAL A 118 142.53 36.75 71.60
N ARG A 119 142.04 35.84 72.45
CA ARG A 119 141.37 34.62 71.97
C ARG A 119 140.08 34.92 71.20
N GLU A 120 139.27 35.86 71.68
CA GLU A 120 138.05 36.30 70.99
C GLU A 120 138.35 37.02 69.68
N LEU A 121 139.33 37.94 69.66
CA LEU A 121 139.80 38.61 68.45
C LEU A 121 140.47 37.62 67.48
N SER A 122 141.20 36.62 67.96
CA SER A 122 141.76 35.55 67.12
C SER A 122 140.70 34.59 66.60
N ALA A 123 139.58 34.39 67.30
CA ALA A 123 138.43 33.61 66.79
C ALA A 123 137.59 34.41 65.78
N LEU A 124 137.49 35.74 65.95
CA LEU A 124 136.89 36.66 64.98
C LEU A 124 137.78 36.90 63.75
N ALA A 125 139.10 36.80 63.92
CA ALA A 125 140.09 36.88 62.86
C ALA A 125 140.55 35.51 62.32
N ASP A 126 139.92 34.40 62.75
CA ASP A 126 140.14 33.08 62.17
C ASP A 126 139.27 32.92 60.91
N PRO A 127 139.86 32.92 59.70
CA PRO A 127 139.09 32.70 58.49
C PRO A 127 138.48 31.29 58.44
N ALA A 128 139.03 30.29 59.12
CA ALA A 128 138.48 28.93 59.11
C ALA A 128 137.16 28.84 59.92
N ALA A 129 137.10 29.47 61.10
CA ALA A 129 135.85 29.63 61.85
C ALA A 129 134.80 30.43 61.05
N ALA A 130 135.19 31.55 60.45
CA ALA A 130 134.31 32.38 59.63
C ALA A 130 133.79 31.61 58.39
N GLU A 131 134.66 30.94 57.64
CA GLU A 131 134.28 30.08 56.52
C GLU A 131 133.36 28.94 56.96
N THR A 132 133.60 28.33 58.12
CA THR A 132 132.73 27.25 58.63
C THR A 132 131.34 27.77 58.95
N GLN A 133 131.22 28.95 59.56
CA GLN A 133 129.93 29.61 59.81
C GLN A 133 129.24 30.02 58.49
N VAL A 134 129.97 30.56 57.52
CA VAL A 134 129.43 30.91 56.19
C VAL A 134 128.95 29.67 55.44
N ARG A 135 129.71 28.57 55.43
CA ARG A 135 129.31 27.29 54.82
C ARG A 135 128.09 26.68 55.51
N ALA A 136 127.99 26.79 56.84
CA ALA A 136 126.82 26.34 57.59
C ALA A 136 125.56 27.20 57.30
N ALA A 137 125.73 28.52 57.20
CA ALA A 137 124.65 29.45 56.81
C ALA A 137 124.22 29.25 55.36
N GLN A 138 125.16 28.97 54.44
CA GLN A 138 124.88 28.58 53.07
C GLN A 138 124.10 27.26 53.01
N ALA A 139 124.53 26.22 53.73
CA ALA A 139 123.82 24.94 53.79
C ALA A 139 122.40 25.06 54.39
N ASP A 140 122.19 25.94 55.38
CA ASP A 140 120.84 26.25 55.89
C ASP A 140 120.01 27.06 54.89
N ALA A 141 120.60 28.02 54.19
CA ALA A 141 119.92 28.76 53.12
C ALA A 141 119.53 27.85 51.95
N ASP A 142 120.44 26.97 51.49
CA ASP A 142 120.18 25.99 50.44
C ASP A 142 119.10 24.99 50.86
N ARG A 143 119.10 24.53 52.12
CA ARG A 143 118.00 23.73 52.69
C ARG A 143 116.67 24.49 52.64
N ARG A 144 116.60 25.71 53.17
CA ARG A 144 115.36 26.53 53.14
C ARG A 144 114.89 26.80 51.71
N VAL A 145 115.81 27.01 50.76
CA VAL A 145 115.51 27.19 49.34
C VAL A 145 115.00 25.88 48.72
N ALA A 146 115.55 24.73 49.08
CA ALA A 146 115.05 23.42 48.64
C ALA A 146 113.66 23.11 49.22
N GLU A 147 113.44 23.36 50.51
CA GLU A 147 112.15 23.22 51.19
C GLU A 147 111.08 24.15 50.59
N ALA A 148 111.41 25.42 50.37
CA ALA A 148 110.51 26.38 49.73
C ALA A 148 110.20 26.01 48.27
N ARG A 149 111.18 25.49 47.50
CA ARG A 149 110.97 24.97 46.15
C ARG A 149 110.08 23.72 46.15
N ALA A 150 110.29 22.79 47.09
CA ALA A 150 109.44 21.60 47.24
C ALA A 150 107.99 21.97 47.60
N ALA A 151 107.80 22.90 48.54
CA ALA A 151 106.49 23.42 48.91
C ALA A 151 105.80 24.16 47.74
N ALA A 152 106.56 24.92 46.94
CA ALA A 152 106.02 25.57 45.74
C ALA A 152 105.62 24.57 44.65
N VAL A 153 106.40 23.51 44.43
CA VAL A 153 106.07 22.42 43.48
C VAL A 153 104.83 21.65 43.95
N GLU A 154 104.72 21.31 45.24
CA GLU A 154 103.54 20.63 45.78
C GLU A 154 102.29 21.52 45.74
N SER A 155 102.42 22.81 46.05
CA SER A 155 101.34 23.79 45.89
C SER A 155 100.86 23.88 44.44
N ASP A 156 101.78 23.91 43.46
CA ASP A 156 101.41 23.92 42.05
C ASP A 156 100.86 22.55 41.56
N ARG A 157 101.30 21.44 42.15
CA ARG A 157 100.72 20.10 41.91
C ARG A 157 99.27 20.04 42.38
N LEU A 158 99.00 20.46 43.61
CA LEU A 158 97.66 20.53 44.23
C LEU A 158 96.76 21.53 43.48
N ARG A 159 97.29 22.69 43.06
CA ARG A 159 96.56 23.66 42.24
C ARG A 159 96.09 23.03 40.93
N ARG A 160 97.00 22.38 40.18
CA ARG A 160 96.66 21.68 38.92
C ARG A 160 95.72 20.50 39.13
N GLU A 161 95.75 19.87 40.30
CA GLU A 161 94.85 18.78 40.68
C GLU A 161 93.43 19.29 40.91
N ALA A 162 93.26 20.35 41.71
CA ALA A 162 91.98 21.04 41.89
C ALA A 162 91.47 21.74 40.61
N GLU A 163 92.36 22.15 39.70
CA GLU A 163 91.98 22.62 38.36
C GLU A 163 91.38 21.48 37.53
N ARG A 164 92.03 20.30 37.46
CA ARG A 164 91.47 19.12 36.79
C ARG A 164 90.15 18.66 37.40
N GLU A 165 90.07 18.53 38.74
CA GLU A 165 88.81 18.13 39.41
C GLU A 165 87.65 19.09 39.09
N ARG A 166 87.93 20.39 38.91
CA ARG A 166 86.94 21.38 38.49
C ARG A 166 86.55 21.27 37.02
N ASP A 167 87.51 21.00 36.13
CA ASP A 167 87.25 20.81 34.71
C ASP A 167 86.47 19.51 34.45
N ASP A 168 86.84 18.42 35.13
CA ASP A 168 86.13 17.13 35.11
C ASP A 168 84.70 17.27 35.66
N ALA A 169 84.52 17.99 36.77
CA ALA A 169 83.20 18.27 37.33
C ALA A 169 82.35 19.20 36.44
N ALA A 170 82.97 20.14 35.73
CA ALA A 170 82.28 21.00 34.75
C ALA A 170 81.84 20.22 33.51
N ALA A 171 82.68 19.30 33.02
CA ALA A 171 82.32 18.38 31.94
C ALA A 171 81.15 17.47 32.34
N ALA A 172 81.23 16.81 33.50
CA ALA A 172 80.15 15.96 34.02
C ALA A 172 78.83 16.73 34.24
N ALA A 173 78.90 18.01 34.63
CA ALA A 173 77.73 18.87 34.75
C ALA A 173 77.13 19.25 33.38
N ALA A 174 77.97 19.47 32.35
CA ALA A 174 77.53 19.73 30.99
C ALA A 174 76.88 18.50 30.35
N ASP A 175 77.47 17.31 30.50
CA ASP A 175 76.92 16.05 30.02
C ASP A 175 75.57 15.73 30.69
N ALA A 176 75.47 15.94 32.01
CA ALA A 176 74.21 15.80 32.75
C ALA A 176 73.15 16.81 32.28
N GLY A 177 73.54 18.05 31.99
CA GLY A 177 72.65 19.07 31.41
C GLY A 177 72.12 18.67 30.03
N SER A 178 73.01 18.26 29.12
CA SER A 178 72.65 17.80 27.77
C SER A 178 71.70 16.59 27.82
N THR A 179 71.97 15.64 28.73
CA THR A 179 71.12 14.46 28.95
C THR A 179 69.74 14.85 29.50
N ALA A 180 69.67 15.83 30.40
CA ALA A 180 68.41 16.35 30.93
C ALA A 180 67.58 17.05 29.84
N GLU A 181 68.20 17.90 29.02
CA GLU A 181 67.51 18.54 27.89
C GLU A 181 67.00 17.50 26.87
N GLU A 182 67.75 16.42 26.62
CA GLU A 182 67.29 15.36 25.72
C GLU A 182 66.10 14.59 26.30
N ALA A 183 66.12 14.29 27.60
CA ALA A 183 64.99 13.69 28.30
C ALA A 183 63.75 14.61 28.32
N GLU A 184 63.94 15.93 28.47
CA GLU A 184 62.86 16.91 28.40
C GLU A 184 62.25 17.02 26.99
N ARG A 185 63.08 17.01 25.93
CA ARG A 185 62.62 16.95 24.53
C ARG A 185 61.80 15.68 24.27
N LEU A 186 62.35 14.51 24.61
CA LEU A 186 61.66 13.22 24.44
C LEU A 186 60.35 13.14 25.23
N ALA A 187 60.28 13.73 26.42
CA ALA A 187 59.05 13.82 27.20
C ALA A 187 58.02 14.76 26.54
N ALA A 188 58.44 15.92 26.05
CA ALA A 188 57.57 16.87 25.35
C ALA A 188 56.99 16.27 24.06
N ASP A 189 57.82 15.59 23.25
CA ASP A 189 57.40 14.91 22.04
C ASP A 189 56.39 13.79 22.35
N ALA A 190 56.68 12.95 23.36
CA ALA A 190 55.76 11.90 23.79
C ALA A 190 54.42 12.43 24.36
N PHE A 191 54.40 13.62 24.97
CA PHE A 191 53.15 14.28 25.35
C PHE A 191 52.39 14.81 24.13
N ALA A 192 53.08 15.41 23.15
CA ALA A 192 52.47 15.89 21.91
C ALA A 192 51.86 14.73 21.10
N GLU A 193 52.57 13.62 20.92
CA GLU A 193 52.04 12.41 20.28
C GLU A 193 50.80 11.87 21.01
N ARG A 194 50.81 11.87 22.35
CA ARG A 194 49.68 11.37 23.16
C ARG A 194 48.44 12.24 23.02
N GLU A 195 48.56 13.57 23.02
CA GLU A 195 47.39 14.44 22.83
C GLU A 195 46.90 14.39 21.38
N ALA A 196 47.79 14.36 20.37
CA ALA A 196 47.39 14.16 18.97
C ALA A 196 46.65 12.83 18.76
N ALA A 197 47.09 11.74 19.41
CA ALA A 197 46.38 10.46 19.39
C ALA A 197 45.01 10.50 20.07
N ARG A 198 44.83 11.33 21.11
CA ARG A 198 43.52 11.56 21.76
C ARG A 198 42.59 12.39 20.88
N GLU A 199 43.10 13.43 20.24
CA GLU A 199 42.32 14.25 19.30
C GLU A 199 41.87 13.41 18.09
N ALA A 200 42.76 12.59 17.53
CA ALA A 200 42.43 11.65 16.46
C ALA A 200 41.37 10.62 16.88
N LEU A 201 41.46 10.08 18.11
CA LEU A 201 40.44 9.18 18.64
C LEU A 201 39.10 9.89 18.81
N ALA A 202 39.07 11.08 19.41
CA ALA A 202 37.85 11.86 19.61
C ALA A 202 37.19 12.26 18.28
N ALA A 203 37.97 12.58 17.25
CA ALA A 203 37.47 12.81 15.90
C ALA A 203 36.84 11.54 15.30
N ALA A 204 37.53 10.39 15.39
CA ALA A 204 37.00 9.11 14.91
C ALA A 204 35.73 8.65 15.65
N GLU A 205 35.61 8.93 16.94
CA GLU A 205 34.37 8.69 17.69
C GLU A 205 33.23 9.64 17.27
N ALA A 206 33.52 10.91 17.01
CA ALA A 206 32.54 11.86 16.50
C ALA A 206 32.05 11.50 15.08
N GLU A 207 32.95 11.06 14.19
CA GLU A 207 32.61 10.55 12.86
C GLU A 207 31.76 9.27 12.93
N ARG A 208 32.15 8.31 13.79
CA ARG A 208 31.37 7.09 14.05
C ARG A 208 29.96 7.42 14.52
N ASP A 209 29.84 8.31 15.51
CA ASP A 209 28.55 8.67 16.10
C ASP A 209 27.68 9.50 15.14
N GLN A 210 28.30 10.27 14.23
CA GLN A 210 27.60 10.93 13.14
C GLN A 210 27.09 9.92 12.09
N ALA A 211 27.94 9.02 11.62
CA ALA A 211 27.55 7.96 10.68
C ALA A 211 26.46 7.03 11.26
N LEU A 212 26.44 6.80 12.59
CA LEU A 212 25.37 6.08 13.27
C LEU A 212 24.05 6.85 13.27
N LYS A 213 24.06 8.18 13.50
CA LYS A 213 22.85 9.03 13.40
C LYS A 213 22.30 9.04 11.96
N GLU A 214 23.17 9.22 10.97
CA GLU A 214 22.82 9.21 9.55
C GLU A 214 22.22 7.86 9.14
N ARG A 215 22.81 6.74 9.58
CA ARG A 215 22.25 5.40 9.33
C ARG A 215 20.88 5.22 9.99
N VAL A 216 20.67 5.75 11.19
CA VAL A 216 19.36 5.69 11.87
C VAL A 216 18.31 6.55 11.16
N ALA A 217 18.69 7.76 10.69
CA ALA A 217 17.82 8.62 9.91
C ALA A 217 17.42 7.96 8.58
N ALA A 218 18.38 7.46 7.80
CA ALA A 218 18.13 6.77 6.52
C ALA A 218 17.27 5.51 6.68
N LEU A 219 17.41 4.78 7.79
CA LEU A 219 16.52 3.66 8.12
C LEU A 219 15.10 4.12 8.46
N ALA A 220 14.92 5.21 9.19
CA ALA A 220 13.61 5.77 9.51
C ALA A 220 12.89 6.33 8.25
N GLU A 221 13.63 7.01 7.37
CA GLU A 221 13.14 7.49 6.06
C GLU A 221 12.70 6.32 5.17
N ARG A 222 13.54 5.29 5.06
CA ARG A 222 13.20 4.04 4.34
C ARG A 222 11.92 3.42 4.90
N ASP A 223 11.78 3.33 6.22
CA ASP A 223 10.64 2.65 6.83
C ASP A 223 9.34 3.43 6.67
N GLU A 224 9.36 4.77 6.62
CA GLU A 224 8.16 5.54 6.25
C GLU A 224 7.86 5.45 4.74
N ALA A 225 8.89 5.45 3.88
CA ALA A 225 8.70 5.23 2.44
C ALA A 225 8.09 3.85 2.12
N VAL A 226 8.46 2.81 2.88
CA VAL A 226 7.83 1.48 2.80
C VAL A 226 6.37 1.53 3.27
N ARG A 227 6.08 2.17 4.41
CA ARG A 227 4.69 2.34 4.89
C ARG A 227 3.81 3.08 3.89
N GLU A 228 4.32 4.13 3.25
CA GLU A 228 3.58 4.87 2.23
C GLU A 228 3.37 4.04 0.96
N ALA A 229 4.39 3.29 0.52
CA ALA A 229 4.23 2.33 -0.58
C ALA A 229 3.16 1.26 -0.27
N ASP A 230 3.13 0.72 0.96
CA ASP A 230 2.12 -0.24 1.39
C ASP A 230 0.71 0.38 1.43
N ARG A 231 0.56 1.62 1.92
CA ARG A 231 -0.71 2.38 1.88
C ARG A 231 -1.21 2.55 0.43
N LEU A 232 -0.32 2.97 -0.48
CA LEU A 232 -0.65 3.18 -1.89
C LEU A 232 -1.01 1.86 -2.60
N VAL A 233 -0.31 0.77 -2.31
CA VAL A 233 -0.61 -0.57 -2.85
C VAL A 233 -1.95 -1.10 -2.29
N ALA A 234 -2.25 -0.86 -1.00
CA ALA A 234 -3.54 -1.23 -0.41
C ALA A 234 -4.70 -0.46 -1.06
N ALA A 235 -4.58 0.87 -1.18
CA ALA A 235 -5.57 1.71 -1.83
C ALA A 235 -5.78 1.34 -3.31
N ALA A 236 -4.70 1.08 -4.06
CA ALA A 236 -4.78 0.67 -5.46
C ALA A 236 -5.45 -0.70 -5.66
N ARG A 237 -5.27 -1.65 -4.72
CA ARG A 237 -5.99 -2.93 -4.71
C ARG A 237 -7.48 -2.74 -4.44
N GLU A 238 -7.82 -1.96 -3.40
CA GLU A 238 -9.21 -1.67 -3.06
C GLU A 238 -9.95 -0.97 -4.22
N ASP A 239 -9.26 -0.08 -4.95
CA ASP A 239 -9.78 0.57 -6.15
C ASP A 239 -9.93 -0.38 -7.35
N ALA A 240 -9.03 -1.35 -7.50
CA ALA A 240 -9.15 -2.40 -8.51
C ALA A 240 -10.35 -3.32 -8.19
N ASP A 241 -10.50 -3.76 -6.94
CA ASP A 241 -11.61 -4.59 -6.48
C ASP A 241 -12.96 -3.86 -6.62
N ARG A 242 -13.03 -2.57 -6.28
CA ARG A 242 -14.18 -1.69 -6.58
C ARG A 242 -14.55 -1.70 -8.06
N ARG A 243 -13.58 -1.52 -8.96
CA ARG A 243 -13.80 -1.48 -10.41
C ARG A 243 -14.23 -2.84 -10.96
N VAL A 244 -13.65 -3.94 -10.47
CA VAL A 244 -14.04 -5.31 -10.84
C VAL A 244 -15.47 -5.61 -10.38
N ALA A 245 -15.83 -5.27 -9.13
CA ALA A 245 -17.19 -5.45 -8.62
C ALA A 245 -18.22 -4.65 -9.45
N ALA A 246 -17.96 -3.36 -9.68
CA ALA A 246 -18.82 -2.50 -10.48
C ALA A 246 -18.98 -2.99 -11.94
N ALA A 247 -17.90 -3.46 -12.57
CA ALA A 247 -17.96 -4.05 -13.91
C ALA A 247 -18.78 -5.34 -13.94
N GLN A 248 -18.65 -6.20 -12.93
CA GLN A 248 -19.46 -7.41 -12.81
C GLN A 248 -20.94 -7.10 -12.56
N ASP A 249 -21.28 -6.10 -11.74
CA ASP A 249 -22.67 -5.69 -11.53
C ASP A 249 -23.29 -5.02 -12.75
N GLY A 250 -22.51 -4.24 -13.50
CA GLY A 250 -22.91 -3.75 -14.83
C GLY A 250 -23.20 -4.90 -15.79
N GLU A 251 -22.31 -5.90 -15.87
CA GLU A 251 -22.50 -7.09 -16.71
C GLU A 251 -23.69 -7.95 -16.26
N ARG A 252 -23.89 -8.13 -14.94
CA ARG A 252 -25.08 -8.81 -14.37
C ARG A 252 -26.37 -8.08 -14.73
N THR A 253 -26.36 -6.75 -14.72
CA THR A 253 -27.53 -5.91 -15.03
C THR A 253 -27.85 -5.95 -16.51
N ALA A 254 -26.88 -5.68 -17.39
CA ALA A 254 -27.05 -5.74 -18.84
C ALA A 254 -27.50 -7.14 -19.32
N ARG A 255 -27.02 -8.23 -18.69
CA ARG A 255 -27.51 -9.59 -18.96
C ARG A 255 -28.98 -9.80 -18.58
N ARG A 256 -29.45 -9.19 -17.49
CA ARG A 256 -30.87 -9.26 -17.08
C ARG A 256 -31.74 -8.47 -18.05
N GLU A 257 -31.37 -7.24 -18.35
CA GLU A 257 -32.08 -6.35 -19.29
C GLU A 257 -32.18 -6.98 -20.68
N ALA A 258 -31.07 -7.51 -21.22
CA ALA A 258 -31.06 -8.21 -22.51
C ALA A 258 -31.91 -9.50 -22.49
N ALA A 259 -31.93 -10.24 -21.37
CA ALA A 259 -32.77 -11.43 -21.23
C ALA A 259 -34.27 -11.10 -21.05
N GLU A 260 -34.60 -9.93 -20.51
CA GLU A 260 -35.97 -9.40 -20.40
C GLU A 260 -36.46 -8.83 -21.72
N GLU A 261 -35.63 -8.09 -22.45
CA GLU A 261 -35.94 -7.63 -23.79
C GLU A 261 -36.13 -8.79 -24.76
N LEU A 262 -35.26 -9.81 -24.72
CA LEU A 262 -35.44 -11.04 -25.50
C LEU A 262 -36.72 -11.81 -25.11
N ARG A 263 -37.19 -11.71 -23.85
CA ARG A 263 -38.51 -12.22 -23.46
C ARG A 263 -39.64 -11.37 -24.03
N ARG A 264 -39.56 -10.03 -23.98
CA ARG A 264 -40.55 -9.12 -24.57
C ARG A 264 -40.71 -9.34 -26.07
N VAL A 265 -39.61 -9.34 -26.82
CA VAL A 265 -39.60 -9.56 -28.28
C VAL A 265 -40.17 -10.94 -28.64
N ARG A 266 -39.82 -12.00 -27.89
CA ARG A 266 -40.39 -13.34 -28.12
C ARG A 266 -41.87 -13.43 -27.78
N ALA A 267 -42.35 -12.75 -26.74
CA ALA A 267 -43.77 -12.72 -26.39
C ALA A 267 -44.59 -11.94 -27.43
N GLY A 268 -44.09 -10.78 -27.88
CA GLY A 268 -44.71 -10.00 -28.97
C GLY A 268 -44.80 -10.81 -30.27
N ALA A 269 -43.67 -11.36 -30.74
CA ALA A 269 -43.66 -12.18 -31.95
C ALA A 269 -44.52 -13.46 -31.85
N ALA A 270 -44.70 -14.02 -30.65
CA ALA A 270 -45.62 -15.14 -30.43
C ALA A 270 -47.08 -14.70 -30.56
N ALA A 271 -47.46 -13.56 -29.99
CA ALA A 271 -48.79 -12.99 -30.09
C ALA A 271 -49.12 -12.55 -31.54
N GLU A 272 -48.18 -11.90 -32.24
CA GLU A 272 -48.33 -11.55 -33.66
C GLU A 272 -48.54 -12.80 -34.54
N LEU A 273 -47.85 -13.90 -34.25
CA LEU A 273 -48.05 -15.18 -34.95
C LEU A 273 -49.38 -15.87 -34.59
N GLU A 274 -49.93 -15.62 -33.41
CA GLU A 274 -51.24 -16.12 -32.98
C GLU A 274 -52.37 -15.30 -33.63
N GLU A 275 -52.31 -13.97 -33.55
CA GLU A 275 -53.24 -13.05 -34.23
C GLU A 275 -53.24 -13.29 -35.76
N ALA A 276 -52.07 -13.46 -36.38
CA ALA A 276 -51.98 -13.77 -37.81
C ALA A 276 -52.63 -15.13 -38.15
N ARG A 277 -52.45 -16.17 -37.31
CA ARG A 277 -53.09 -17.48 -37.51
C ARG A 277 -54.60 -17.38 -37.38
N ASP A 278 -55.10 -16.66 -36.39
CA ASP A 278 -56.54 -16.48 -36.17
C ASP A 278 -57.17 -15.64 -37.28
N ALA A 279 -56.51 -14.59 -37.75
CA ALA A 279 -56.93 -13.82 -38.92
C ALA A 279 -56.98 -14.67 -40.20
N PHE A 280 -55.98 -15.52 -40.45
CA PHE A 280 -56.00 -16.47 -41.57
C PHE A 280 -57.09 -17.54 -41.40
N ALA A 281 -57.30 -18.07 -40.20
CA ALA A 281 -58.34 -19.06 -39.91
C ALA A 281 -59.74 -18.47 -40.10
N ALA A 282 -59.99 -17.26 -39.58
CA ALA A 282 -61.23 -16.51 -39.76
C ALA A 282 -61.49 -16.22 -41.24
N ARG A 283 -60.47 -15.80 -42.00
CA ARG A 283 -60.60 -15.61 -43.46
C ARG A 283 -60.94 -16.92 -44.18
N ILE A 284 -60.25 -18.02 -43.87
CA ILE A 284 -60.54 -19.34 -44.45
C ILE A 284 -61.95 -19.81 -44.10
N ALA A 285 -62.46 -19.51 -42.90
CA ALA A 285 -63.83 -19.80 -42.50
C ALA A 285 -64.85 -18.95 -43.28
N ALA A 286 -64.59 -17.65 -43.46
CA ALA A 286 -65.43 -16.75 -44.26
C ALA A 286 -65.49 -17.19 -45.73
N GLU A 287 -64.35 -17.44 -46.39
CA GLU A 287 -64.29 -17.88 -47.79
C GLU A 287 -64.98 -19.24 -47.99
N ARG A 288 -64.94 -20.13 -46.99
CA ARG A 288 -65.72 -21.39 -46.97
C ARG A 288 -67.22 -21.13 -46.86
N ALA A 289 -67.65 -20.27 -45.93
CA ALA A 289 -69.06 -19.92 -45.75
C ALA A 289 -69.66 -19.20 -46.96
N GLU A 290 -68.90 -18.31 -47.60
CA GLU A 290 -69.30 -17.66 -48.86
C GLU A 290 -69.43 -18.67 -50.01
N ARG A 291 -68.49 -19.64 -50.10
CA ARG A 291 -68.58 -20.73 -51.08
C ARG A 291 -69.79 -21.64 -50.83
N GLU A 292 -70.07 -21.99 -49.58
CA GLU A 292 -71.24 -22.79 -49.20
C GLU A 292 -72.55 -22.04 -49.51
N GLN A 293 -72.62 -20.74 -49.19
CA GLN A 293 -73.74 -19.87 -49.59
C GLN A 293 -73.84 -19.68 -51.11
N ALA A 294 -72.75 -19.78 -51.87
CA ALA A 294 -72.78 -19.77 -53.33
C ALA A 294 -73.35 -21.09 -53.88
N ILE A 295 -72.96 -22.24 -53.32
CA ILE A 295 -73.50 -23.56 -53.66
C ILE A 295 -75.01 -23.61 -53.36
N VAL A 296 -75.43 -23.25 -52.14
CA VAL A 296 -76.85 -23.24 -51.75
C VAL A 296 -77.68 -22.24 -52.58
N ARG A 297 -77.08 -21.15 -53.10
CA ARG A 297 -77.74 -20.26 -54.07
C ARG A 297 -77.84 -20.87 -55.46
N ALA A 298 -76.83 -21.62 -55.92
CA ALA A 298 -76.86 -22.34 -57.18
C ALA A 298 -77.92 -23.45 -57.15
N GLU A 299 -77.91 -24.33 -56.14
CA GLU A 299 -78.92 -25.39 -55.93
C GLU A 299 -80.34 -24.83 -55.90
N ARG A 300 -80.57 -23.70 -55.21
CA ARG A 300 -81.88 -23.03 -55.18
C ARG A 300 -82.27 -22.43 -56.54
N ALA A 301 -81.31 -21.92 -57.31
CA ALA A 301 -81.56 -21.43 -58.66
C ALA A 301 -81.85 -22.57 -59.64
N GLU A 302 -81.17 -23.70 -59.53
CA GLU A 302 -81.41 -24.93 -60.30
C GLU A 302 -82.79 -25.52 -60.00
N VAL A 303 -83.14 -25.68 -58.72
CA VAL A 303 -84.49 -26.15 -58.32
C VAL A 303 -85.60 -25.17 -58.75
N ALA A 304 -85.34 -23.86 -58.71
CA ALA A 304 -86.28 -22.85 -59.22
C ALA A 304 -86.40 -22.90 -60.76
N ALA A 305 -85.31 -23.15 -61.48
CA ALA A 305 -85.31 -23.32 -62.94
C ALA A 305 -86.05 -24.60 -63.35
N GLU A 306 -85.74 -25.75 -62.74
CA GLU A 306 -86.49 -27.00 -62.96
C GLU A 306 -87.99 -26.81 -62.69
N ARG A 307 -88.34 -26.10 -61.61
CA ARG A 307 -89.74 -25.81 -61.28
C ARG A 307 -90.40 -24.95 -62.37
N ALA A 308 -89.73 -23.88 -62.81
CA ALA A 308 -90.24 -23.03 -63.88
C ALA A 308 -90.36 -23.78 -65.23
N GLU A 309 -89.45 -24.72 -65.52
CA GLU A 309 -89.55 -25.59 -66.70
C GLU A 309 -90.73 -26.57 -66.62
N ARG A 310 -90.99 -27.14 -65.44
CA ARG A 310 -92.18 -28.00 -65.19
C ARG A 310 -93.47 -27.20 -65.31
N GLU A 311 -93.58 -26.06 -64.63
CA GLU A 311 -94.74 -25.16 -64.71
C GLU A 311 -94.96 -24.66 -66.16
N LEU A 312 -93.90 -24.40 -66.92
CA LEU A 312 -93.96 -24.08 -68.35
C LEU A 312 -94.38 -25.29 -69.22
N ALA A 313 -93.97 -26.51 -68.88
CA ALA A 313 -94.37 -27.73 -69.58
C ALA A 313 -95.84 -28.10 -69.31
N GLU A 314 -96.31 -27.92 -68.08
CA GLU A 314 -97.71 -28.04 -67.67
C GLU A 314 -98.57 -26.98 -68.38
N ALA A 315 -98.17 -25.70 -68.35
CA ALA A 315 -98.87 -24.63 -69.06
C ALA A 315 -98.90 -24.85 -70.59
N ARG A 316 -97.81 -25.37 -71.18
CA ARG A 316 -97.79 -25.78 -72.59
C ARG A 316 -98.70 -26.97 -72.89
N THR A 317 -98.96 -27.84 -71.91
CA THR A 317 -99.81 -29.03 -72.07
C THR A 317 -101.28 -28.64 -71.93
N GLY A 318 -101.67 -27.94 -70.87
CA GLY A 318 -103.00 -27.34 -70.76
C GLY A 318 -103.35 -26.40 -71.93
N LEU A 319 -102.37 -25.71 -72.53
CA LEU A 319 -102.57 -24.92 -73.76
C LEU A 319 -102.73 -25.78 -75.04
N ARG A 320 -102.27 -27.04 -75.07
CA ARG A 320 -102.65 -28.00 -76.12
C ARG A 320 -104.05 -28.56 -75.85
N ASP A 321 -104.34 -28.90 -74.60
CA ASP A 321 -105.57 -29.59 -74.21
C ASP A 321 -106.77 -28.65 -74.41
N THR A 322 -106.72 -27.42 -73.89
CA THR A 322 -107.73 -26.37 -74.17
C THR A 322 -107.87 -26.02 -75.66
N ARG A 323 -106.83 -26.22 -76.49
CA ARG A 323 -106.94 -26.09 -77.95
C ARG A 323 -107.61 -27.31 -78.59
N ALA A 324 -107.39 -28.51 -78.06
CA ALA A 324 -108.07 -29.73 -78.49
C ALA A 324 -109.55 -29.69 -78.12
N GLU A 325 -109.88 -29.35 -76.86
CA GLU A 325 -111.23 -29.08 -76.37
C GLU A 325 -111.93 -28.02 -77.23
N LEU A 326 -111.28 -26.88 -77.51
CA LEU A 326 -111.86 -25.85 -78.38
C LEU A 326 -112.06 -26.33 -79.82
N ALA A 327 -111.20 -27.21 -80.34
CA ALA A 327 -111.36 -27.83 -81.66
C ALA A 327 -112.41 -28.95 -81.67
N GLU A 328 -112.70 -29.56 -80.53
CA GLU A 328 -113.75 -30.57 -80.34
C GLU A 328 -115.12 -29.93 -80.15
N ALA A 329 -115.24 -28.92 -79.27
CA ALA A 329 -116.43 -28.07 -79.14
C ALA A 329 -116.82 -27.42 -80.47
N ARG A 330 -115.83 -26.95 -81.27
CA ARG A 330 -116.09 -26.44 -82.64
C ARG A 330 -116.57 -27.51 -83.63
N ARG A 331 -116.21 -28.77 -83.43
CA ARG A 331 -116.74 -29.89 -84.23
C ARG A 331 -118.15 -30.25 -83.77
N ALA A 332 -118.37 -30.43 -82.47
CA ALA A 332 -119.68 -30.67 -81.87
C ALA A 332 -120.70 -29.60 -82.29
N SER A 333 -120.41 -28.31 -82.14
CA SER A 333 -121.32 -27.25 -82.57
C SER A 333 -121.49 -27.13 -84.10
N ALA A 334 -120.53 -27.62 -84.90
CA ALA A 334 -120.73 -27.72 -86.34
C ALA A 334 -121.66 -28.90 -86.70
N GLU A 335 -121.54 -30.01 -85.99
CA GLU A 335 -122.40 -31.19 -86.12
C GLU A 335 -123.83 -30.89 -85.63
N GLU A 336 -123.99 -30.18 -84.51
CA GLU A 336 -125.28 -29.63 -84.04
C GLU A 336 -125.93 -28.70 -85.07
N LEU A 337 -125.15 -27.79 -85.70
CA LEU A 337 -125.66 -26.91 -86.76
C LEU A 337 -126.06 -27.68 -88.03
N VAL A 338 -125.41 -28.81 -88.34
CA VAL A 338 -125.84 -29.71 -89.42
C VAL A 338 -127.11 -30.47 -89.02
N ALA A 339 -127.19 -30.97 -87.79
CA ALA A 339 -128.36 -31.68 -87.26
C ALA A 339 -129.61 -30.78 -87.21
N LEU A 340 -129.49 -29.53 -86.71
CA LEU A 340 -130.59 -28.56 -86.71
C LEU A 340 -131.05 -28.22 -88.13
N ARG A 341 -130.14 -28.06 -89.09
CA ARG A 341 -130.50 -27.81 -90.50
C ARG A 341 -131.24 -28.99 -91.12
N ALA A 342 -130.79 -30.21 -90.84
CA ALA A 342 -131.46 -31.42 -91.28
C ALA A 342 -132.84 -31.59 -90.63
N ASP A 343 -133.03 -31.15 -89.38
CA ASP A 343 -134.33 -31.19 -88.72
C ASP A 343 -135.28 -30.10 -89.21
N LEU A 344 -134.80 -28.85 -89.41
CA LEU A 344 -135.60 -27.80 -90.05
C LEU A 344 -136.08 -28.21 -91.45
N ALA A 345 -135.24 -28.92 -92.23
CA ALA A 345 -135.64 -29.46 -93.53
C ALA A 345 -136.77 -30.49 -93.37
N ARG A 346 -136.63 -31.47 -92.47
CA ARG A 346 -137.69 -32.44 -92.15
C ARG A 346 -138.99 -31.78 -91.70
N GLN A 347 -138.91 -30.74 -90.85
CA GLN A 347 -140.06 -29.99 -90.37
C GLN A 347 -140.75 -29.20 -91.51
N HIS A 348 -139.97 -28.59 -92.42
CA HIS A 348 -140.47 -27.88 -93.59
C HIS A 348 -141.17 -28.82 -94.59
N ASP A 349 -140.58 -29.99 -94.85
CA ASP A 349 -141.16 -30.97 -95.78
C ASP A 349 -142.42 -31.63 -95.18
N SER A 350 -142.39 -31.96 -93.87
CA SER A 350 -143.58 -32.39 -93.12
C SER A 350 -144.71 -31.35 -93.15
N ALA A 351 -144.38 -30.05 -93.03
CA ALA A 351 -145.35 -28.97 -93.15
C ALA A 351 -145.91 -28.82 -94.57
N ARG A 352 -145.10 -29.04 -95.62
CA ARG A 352 -145.56 -29.12 -97.01
C ARG A 352 -146.53 -30.27 -97.22
N ASP A 353 -146.19 -31.46 -96.73
CA ASP A 353 -147.00 -32.67 -96.93
C ASP A 353 -148.31 -32.61 -96.14
N ALA A 354 -148.28 -32.07 -94.92
CA ALA A 354 -149.49 -31.77 -94.14
C ALA A 354 -150.41 -30.76 -94.85
N LEU A 355 -149.85 -29.70 -95.45
CA LEU A 355 -150.61 -28.73 -96.23
C LEU A 355 -151.19 -29.36 -97.51
N ALA A 356 -150.42 -30.21 -98.21
CA ALA A 356 -150.89 -30.95 -99.38
C ALA A 356 -152.03 -31.92 -99.03
N ALA A 357 -151.92 -32.63 -97.90
CA ALA A 357 -152.97 -33.52 -97.39
C ALA A 357 -154.24 -32.73 -97.00
N ALA A 358 -154.12 -31.56 -96.38
CA ALA A 358 -155.26 -30.71 -96.06
C ALA A 358 -155.98 -30.21 -97.33
N VAL A 359 -155.23 -29.82 -98.36
CA VAL A 359 -155.79 -29.40 -99.68
C VAL A 359 -156.42 -30.58 -100.43
N ALA A 360 -155.93 -31.81 -100.25
CA ALA A 360 -156.58 -33.01 -100.77
C ALA A 360 -157.89 -33.29 -100.03
N ALA A 361 -157.89 -33.27 -98.69
CA ALA A 361 -159.09 -33.54 -97.88
C ALA A 361 -160.24 -32.53 -98.15
N GLU A 362 -159.94 -31.24 -98.35
CA GLU A 362 -160.97 -30.27 -98.78
C GLU A 362 -161.44 -30.48 -100.21
N ARG A 363 -160.58 -30.95 -101.13
CA ARG A 363 -161.02 -31.35 -102.49
C ARG A 363 -161.97 -32.54 -102.45
N ASP A 364 -161.65 -33.57 -101.66
CA ASP A 364 -162.50 -34.76 -101.50
C ASP A 364 -163.82 -34.40 -100.80
N THR A 365 -163.77 -33.50 -99.81
CA THR A 365 -164.96 -32.97 -99.13
C THR A 365 -165.84 -32.14 -100.08
N ALA A 366 -165.24 -31.33 -100.96
CA ALA A 366 -165.97 -30.60 -102.00
C ALA A 366 -166.57 -31.53 -103.06
N ALA A 367 -165.84 -32.57 -103.48
CA ALA A 367 -166.33 -33.59 -104.41
C ALA A 367 -167.51 -34.39 -103.80
N ALA A 368 -167.43 -34.77 -102.53
CA ALA A 368 -168.51 -35.43 -101.80
C ALA A 368 -169.76 -34.53 -101.68
N ARG A 369 -169.58 -33.22 -101.44
CA ARG A 369 -170.69 -32.24 -101.42
C ARG A 369 -171.35 -32.09 -102.80
N LEU A 370 -170.58 -32.09 -103.89
CA LEU A 370 -171.11 -32.06 -105.25
C LEU A 370 -171.89 -33.35 -105.58
N ALA A 371 -171.31 -34.52 -105.30
CA ALA A 371 -171.97 -35.80 -105.50
C ALA A 371 -173.29 -35.91 -104.70
N ALA A 372 -173.33 -35.41 -103.47
CA ALA A 372 -174.56 -35.38 -102.67
C ALA A 372 -175.65 -34.44 -103.24
N LEU A 373 -175.26 -33.34 -103.91
CA LEU A 373 -176.19 -32.43 -104.58
C LEU A 373 -176.74 -33.04 -105.88
N ASP A 374 -175.90 -33.74 -106.67
CA ASP A 374 -176.35 -34.43 -107.88
C ASP A 374 -177.21 -35.66 -107.55
N GLU A 375 -176.91 -36.41 -106.48
CA GLU A 375 -177.76 -37.48 -105.94
C GLU A 375 -179.13 -36.93 -105.51
N ALA A 376 -179.16 -35.82 -104.75
CA ALA A 376 -180.42 -35.17 -104.37
C ALA A 376 -181.24 -34.69 -105.59
N ARG A 377 -180.55 -34.22 -106.64
CA ARG A 377 -181.16 -33.80 -107.92
C ARG A 377 -181.73 -34.99 -108.69
N ALA A 378 -181.00 -36.10 -108.76
CA ALA A 378 -181.45 -37.35 -109.38
C ALA A 378 -182.66 -37.96 -108.64
N GLN A 379 -182.65 -37.99 -107.30
CA GLN A 379 -183.79 -38.45 -106.51
C GLN A 379 -185.03 -37.56 -106.69
N THR A 380 -184.84 -36.27 -106.92
CA THR A 380 -185.94 -35.31 -107.20
C THR A 380 -186.53 -35.56 -108.60
N LEU A 381 -185.70 -35.72 -109.63
CA LEU A 381 -186.15 -36.10 -110.98
C LEU A 381 -186.88 -37.44 -110.97
N ALA A 382 -186.31 -38.48 -110.33
CA ALA A 382 -186.95 -39.78 -110.22
C ALA A 382 -188.27 -39.74 -109.42
N ARG A 383 -188.52 -38.73 -108.57
CA ARG A 383 -189.84 -38.49 -107.96
C ARG A 383 -190.82 -37.86 -108.95
N ALA A 384 -190.41 -36.88 -109.75
CA ALA A 384 -191.22 -36.30 -110.81
C ALA A 384 -191.66 -37.37 -111.84
N GLU A 385 -190.72 -38.14 -112.39
CA GLU A 385 -191.05 -39.21 -113.36
C GLU A 385 -191.95 -40.31 -112.78
N ARG A 386 -191.98 -40.51 -111.45
CA ARG A 386 -192.92 -41.44 -110.80
C ARG A 386 -194.32 -40.86 -110.72
N ALA A 387 -194.46 -39.56 -110.44
CA ALA A 387 -195.74 -38.88 -110.51
C ALA A 387 -196.31 -38.89 -111.93
N GLU A 388 -195.47 -38.65 -112.94
CA GLU A 388 -195.85 -38.75 -114.37
C GLU A 388 -196.29 -40.18 -114.74
N ARG A 389 -195.46 -41.20 -114.49
CA ARG A 389 -195.82 -42.60 -114.82
C ARG A 389 -197.06 -43.11 -114.07
N GLN A 390 -197.38 -42.58 -112.90
CA GLN A 390 -198.64 -42.90 -112.20
C GLN A 390 -199.84 -42.13 -112.78
N LEU A 391 -199.65 -40.92 -113.30
CA LEU A 391 -200.66 -40.20 -114.08
C LEU A 391 -200.97 -40.93 -115.40
N ASP A 392 -199.93 -41.41 -116.08
CA ASP A 392 -200.05 -42.23 -117.31
C ASP A 392 -200.81 -43.54 -117.04
N GLN A 393 -200.56 -44.20 -115.91
CA GLN A 393 -201.33 -45.39 -115.51
C GLN A 393 -202.81 -45.07 -115.24
N LEU A 394 -203.09 -43.95 -114.57
CA LEU A 394 -204.47 -43.50 -114.32
C LEU A 394 -205.21 -43.14 -115.61
N LEU A 395 -204.50 -42.71 -116.66
CA LEU A 395 -205.07 -42.51 -118.00
C LEU A 395 -205.23 -43.84 -118.75
N ALA A 396 -204.18 -44.65 -118.85
CA ALA A 396 -204.18 -45.90 -119.63
C ALA A 396 -205.12 -46.98 -119.08
N GLU A 397 -205.42 -46.99 -117.78
CA GLU A 397 -206.45 -47.87 -117.20
C GLU A 397 -207.87 -47.34 -117.47
N VAL A 398 -208.00 -46.01 -117.52
CA VAL A 398 -209.19 -45.29 -118.03
C VAL A 398 -209.32 -45.36 -119.56
N ASP A 399 -208.36 -45.97 -120.29
CA ASP A 399 -208.50 -46.34 -121.72
C ASP A 399 -208.60 -47.86 -121.98
N ARG A 400 -208.22 -48.73 -121.01
CA ARG A 400 -208.37 -50.20 -121.12
C ARG A 400 -209.81 -50.72 -120.88
N LEU A 401 -210.63 -49.86 -120.28
CA LEU A 401 -211.96 -49.44 -120.74
C LEU A 401 -212.57 -50.07 -122.02
N ARG A 402 -213.91 -50.02 -122.09
CA ARG A 402 -214.78 -49.77 -123.27
C ARG A 402 -214.69 -50.64 -124.55
N ALA A 403 -213.67 -51.46 -124.79
CA ALA A 403 -213.49 -52.18 -126.06
C ALA A 403 -213.18 -53.68 -125.89
N GLY A 404 -214.13 -54.54 -126.31
CA GLY A 404 -213.94 -55.99 -126.43
C GLY A 404 -214.32 -56.48 -127.84
N PRO A 405 -213.56 -57.40 -128.46
CA PRO A 405 -213.73 -57.74 -129.87
C PRO A 405 -214.91 -58.69 -130.10
N ARG A 406 -216.02 -58.12 -130.56
CA ARG A 406 -217.01 -58.80 -131.40
C ARG A 406 -216.61 -58.52 -132.86
N THR A 407 -216.62 -59.52 -133.76
CA THR A 407 -217.78 -59.85 -134.58
C THR A 407 -219.03 -60.08 -133.73
N ALA A 408 -220.05 -59.23 -133.78
CA ALA A 408 -220.23 -58.02 -134.60
C ALA A 408 -219.22 -56.85 -134.43
N GLU A 409 -218.70 -56.36 -135.57
CA GLU A 409 -218.47 -54.93 -135.91
C GLU A 409 -217.03 -54.30 -135.99
N ARG A 410 -216.53 -54.15 -137.25
CA ARG A 410 -215.82 -52.99 -137.88
C ARG A 410 -214.48 -52.44 -137.28
N ASP A 411 -213.65 -51.61 -137.96
CA ASP A 411 -213.60 -51.11 -139.37
C ASP A 411 -212.13 -50.97 -139.90
N THR A 412 -211.85 -50.07 -140.86
CA THR A 412 -210.72 -50.12 -141.81
C THR A 412 -209.58 -49.05 -141.54
N PRO A 413 -209.01 -48.20 -142.44
CA PRO A 413 -207.58 -47.75 -142.38
C PRO A 413 -207.45 -46.22 -142.04
N PRO A 414 -206.40 -45.39 -142.38
CA PRO A 414 -205.13 -45.62 -143.12
C PRO A 414 -203.74 -45.18 -142.49
N PRO A 415 -203.05 -44.03 -142.78
CA PRO A 415 -201.61 -44.08 -143.17
C PRO A 415 -200.66 -42.95 -142.64
N ALA A 416 -199.47 -42.88 -143.28
CA ALA A 416 -198.57 -41.71 -143.49
C ALA A 416 -197.68 -41.23 -142.33
#